data_AF-A0A657IXQ4-F1
#
_entry.id   AF-A0A657IXQ4-F1
#
_cell.length_a   1.000
_cell.length_b   1.000
_cell.length_c   1.000
_cell.angle_alpha   90.00
_cell.angle_beta   90.00
_cell.angle_gamma   90.00
#
_symmetry.space_group_name_H-M   'P 1'
#
loop_
_entity.id
_entity.type
_entity.pdbx_description
1 polymer ?
#
loop_
_entity_poly.entity_id
_entity_poly.type
_entity_poly.pdbx_seq_one_letter_code
_entity_poly.pdbx_strand_id
1 'polypeptide(L)'
;MLARQEYSDSTGGRSALYRATWERSLESPLLGHGTTQMEPSVGVSLGTQGYLWTLLFCYGFVAAALFLWFLLGAVLRWARPVGTSGLWLHAVLVSCCLMFVFYSFDTMQMITLLLLTALLGRARLDGDPL
;
A
#
# COMPACT_ATOMS: atom_id res chain seq x y z
N MET A 1 -7.79 39.99 -3.02
CA MET A 1 -8.00 38.60 -2.55
C MET A 1 -8.21 37.66 -3.74
N LEU A 2 -7.23 37.54 -4.65
CA LEU A 2 -7.31 36.64 -5.82
C LEU A 2 -6.12 35.67 -5.91
N ALA A 3 -5.02 35.93 -5.22
CA ALA A 3 -3.82 35.06 -5.20
C ALA A 3 -3.97 33.76 -4.39
N ARG A 4 -5.13 33.49 -3.78
CA ARG A 4 -5.35 32.31 -2.93
C ARG A 4 -6.21 31.22 -3.61
N GLN A 5 -6.77 31.51 -4.78
CA GLN A 5 -7.71 30.61 -5.46
C GLN A 5 -7.07 29.74 -6.56
N GLU A 6 -5.85 30.04 -7.01
CA GLU A 6 -5.09 29.15 -7.92
C GLU A 6 -4.42 27.97 -7.20
N TYR A 7 -4.45 27.95 -5.86
CA TYR A 7 -3.92 26.84 -5.06
C TYR A 7 -4.93 25.70 -4.82
N SER A 8 -6.11 25.76 -5.45
CA SER A 8 -7.16 24.76 -5.28
C SER A 8 -7.35 23.88 -6.53
N ASP A 9 -6.26 23.55 -7.21
CA ASP A 9 -6.25 22.37 -8.08
C ASP A 9 -5.76 21.16 -7.27
N SER A 10 -6.68 20.57 -6.50
CA SER A 10 -6.37 19.43 -5.61
C SER A 10 -5.83 18.20 -6.35
N THR A 11 -6.06 18.11 -7.67
CA THR A 11 -5.54 17.05 -8.54
C THR A 11 -4.10 17.35 -8.98
N GLY A 12 -3.79 18.63 -9.25
CA GLY A 12 -2.43 19.10 -9.51
C GLY A 12 -1.50 18.86 -8.31
N GLY A 13 -1.96 19.16 -7.09
CA GLY A 13 -1.16 18.96 -5.88
C GLY A 13 -0.79 17.50 -5.60
N ARG A 14 -1.72 16.55 -5.82
CA ARG A 14 -1.47 15.11 -5.58
C ARG A 14 -0.53 14.50 -6.62
N SER A 15 -0.72 14.85 -7.89
CA SER A 15 0.12 14.35 -8.99
C SER A 15 1.55 14.89 -8.90
N ALA A 16 1.71 16.17 -8.54
CA ALA A 16 3.02 16.76 -8.25
C ALA A 16 3.71 16.05 -7.09
N LEU A 17 2.97 15.72 -6.02
CA LEU A 17 3.52 15.04 -4.84
C LEU A 17 3.93 13.57 -5.15
N TYR A 18 3.18 12.86 -5.99
CA TYR A 18 3.58 11.53 -6.48
C TYR A 18 4.85 11.59 -7.33
N ARG A 19 4.95 12.56 -8.23
CA ARG A 19 6.14 12.76 -9.06
C ARG A 19 7.36 13.09 -8.21
N ALA A 20 7.22 14.03 -7.26
CA ALA A 20 8.29 14.40 -6.35
C ALA A 20 8.75 13.19 -5.51
N THR A 21 7.81 12.41 -4.95
CA THR A 21 8.15 11.19 -4.19
C THR A 21 8.90 10.20 -5.06
N TRP A 22 8.46 9.99 -6.30
CA TRP A 22 9.11 9.09 -7.25
C TRP A 22 10.55 9.51 -7.57
N GLU A 23 10.75 10.77 -7.97
CA GLU A 23 12.07 11.32 -8.30
C GLU A 23 13.04 11.20 -7.12
N ARG A 24 12.56 11.52 -5.92
CA ARG A 24 13.35 11.46 -4.68
C ARG A 24 13.64 10.01 -4.23
N SER A 25 12.73 9.07 -4.50
CA SER A 25 12.98 7.65 -4.28
C SER A 25 14.08 7.09 -5.20
N LEU A 26 14.30 7.67 -6.38
CA LEU A 26 15.39 7.26 -7.27
C LEU A 26 16.78 7.64 -6.74
N GLU A 27 16.88 8.60 -5.82
CA GLU A 27 18.15 8.99 -5.19
C GLU A 27 18.70 7.91 -4.23
N SER A 28 17.80 7.16 -3.56
CA SER A 28 18.15 6.05 -2.66
C SER A 28 17.26 4.83 -2.94
N PRO A 29 17.46 4.13 -4.08
CA PRO A 29 16.49 3.16 -4.57
C PRO A 29 16.52 1.83 -3.80
N LEU A 30 17.65 1.47 -3.18
CA LEU A 30 17.79 0.15 -2.53
C LEU A 30 17.27 0.14 -1.10
N LEU A 31 17.70 1.11 -0.28
CA LEU A 31 17.39 1.15 1.16
C LEU A 31 16.39 2.25 1.52
N GLY A 32 16.07 3.17 0.61
CA GLY A 32 15.23 4.33 0.89
C GLY A 32 15.92 5.36 1.79
N HIS A 33 15.12 6.27 2.33
CA HIS A 33 15.55 7.41 3.14
C HIS A 33 15.37 7.20 4.65
N GLY A 34 14.89 6.02 5.07
CA GLY A 34 14.71 5.61 6.47
C GLY A 34 13.56 6.30 7.23
N THR A 35 13.13 7.48 6.81
CA THR A 35 12.03 8.23 7.40
C THR A 35 11.34 9.11 6.36
N THR A 36 10.09 9.52 6.64
CA THR A 36 9.39 10.49 5.81
C THR A 36 10.08 11.85 5.91
N GLN A 37 10.17 12.58 4.81
CA GLN A 37 10.78 13.90 4.79
C GLN A 37 9.79 14.93 4.24
N MET A 38 9.78 16.10 4.87
CA MET A 38 8.99 17.24 4.41
C MET A 38 9.57 17.78 3.10
N GLU A 39 8.72 17.92 2.08
CA GLU A 39 9.08 18.58 0.84
C GLU A 39 8.69 20.07 0.93
N PRO A 40 9.65 21.01 1.01
CA PRO A 40 9.36 22.43 1.22
C PRO A 40 8.56 23.06 0.08
N SER A 41 8.68 22.52 -1.13
CA SER A 41 8.00 23.01 -2.33
C SER A 41 6.50 22.68 -2.38
N VAL A 42 6.08 21.60 -1.72
CA VAL A 42 4.68 21.13 -1.69
C VAL A 42 4.03 21.31 -0.31
N GLY A 43 4.83 21.50 0.74
CA GLY A 43 4.34 21.67 2.12
C GLY A 43 3.70 20.41 2.71
N VAL A 44 3.95 19.25 2.11
CA VAL A 44 3.40 17.94 2.53
C VAL A 44 4.55 16.94 2.66
N SER A 45 4.43 16.01 3.61
CA SER A 45 5.43 14.98 3.86
C SER A 45 5.40 13.89 2.79
N LEU A 46 6.55 13.65 2.14
CA LEU A 46 6.72 12.60 1.12
C LEU A 46 6.53 11.22 1.74
N GLY A 47 5.89 10.32 0.98
CA GLY A 47 5.65 8.95 1.45
C GLY A 47 4.46 8.78 2.41
N THR A 48 3.62 9.80 2.63
CA THR A 48 2.42 9.71 3.48
C THR A 48 1.11 9.45 2.72
N GLN A 49 1.18 9.39 1.39
CA GLN A 49 0.02 9.34 0.49
C GLN A 49 -0.53 7.92 0.22
N GLY A 50 -0.04 6.93 0.96
CA GLY A 50 -0.35 5.52 0.75
C GLY A 50 0.82 4.63 1.13
N TYR A 51 0.54 3.37 1.49
CA TYR A 51 1.56 2.46 1.99
C TYR A 51 2.65 2.14 0.95
N LEU A 52 2.27 2.04 -0.34
CA LEU A 52 3.23 1.90 -1.44
C LEU A 52 4.27 3.03 -1.44
N TRP A 53 3.82 4.27 -1.30
CA TRP A 53 4.69 5.44 -1.30
C TRP A 53 5.60 5.47 -0.07
N THR A 54 5.07 5.07 1.10
CA THR A 54 5.87 4.91 2.31
C THR A 54 6.99 3.89 2.10
N LEU A 55 6.69 2.73 1.49
CA LEU A 55 7.70 1.69 1.23
C LEU A 55 8.76 2.17 0.24
N LEU A 56 8.36 2.76 -0.89
CA LEU A 56 9.29 3.28 -1.89
C LEU A 56 10.20 4.37 -1.34
N PHE A 57 9.66 5.25 -0.50
CA PHE A 57 10.42 6.39 0.03
C PHE A 57 11.30 6.00 1.22
N CYS A 58 10.74 5.32 2.22
CA CYS A 58 11.45 5.01 3.46
C CYS A 58 12.34 3.78 3.35
N TYR A 59 11.96 2.77 2.57
CA TYR A 59 12.59 1.45 2.53
C TYR A 59 13.11 1.03 1.14
N GLY A 60 12.83 1.81 0.10
CA GLY A 60 13.28 1.58 -1.26
C GLY A 60 12.44 0.57 -2.06
N PHE A 61 12.86 0.35 -3.30
CA PHE A 61 12.20 -0.52 -4.27
C PHE A 61 12.24 -2.00 -3.86
N VAL A 62 13.30 -2.43 -3.15
CA VAL A 62 13.43 -3.83 -2.71
C VAL A 62 12.33 -4.17 -1.71
N ALA A 63 12.11 -3.32 -0.70
CA ALA A 63 11.05 -3.52 0.27
C ALA A 63 9.66 -3.44 -0.38
N ALA A 64 9.45 -2.47 -1.28
CA ALA A 64 8.20 -2.35 -2.02
C ALA A 64 7.91 -3.59 -2.87
N ALA A 65 8.92 -4.14 -3.57
CA ALA A 65 8.78 -5.33 -4.39
C ALA A 65 8.48 -6.58 -3.56
N LEU A 66 9.19 -6.78 -2.45
CA LEU A 66 8.95 -7.91 -1.54
C LEU A 66 7.55 -7.84 -0.91
N PHE A 67 7.11 -6.65 -0.50
CA PHE A 67 5.78 -6.47 0.05
C PHE A 67 4.70 -6.70 -1.00
N LEU A 68 4.89 -6.18 -2.21
CA LEU A 68 3.96 -6.39 -3.33
C LEU A 68 3.89 -7.88 -3.70
N TRP A 69 5.04 -8.58 -3.72
CA TRP A 69 5.08 -10.03 -3.91
C TRP A 69 4.27 -10.74 -2.82
N PHE A 70 4.45 -10.38 -1.55
CA PHE A 70 3.70 -10.97 -0.44
C PHE A 70 2.19 -10.73 -0.62
N LEU A 71 1.80 -9.49 -0.90
CA LEU A 71 0.39 -9.09 -1.02
C LEU A 71 -0.30 -9.77 -2.22
N LEU A 72 0.31 -9.73 -3.40
CA LEU A 72 -0.21 -10.42 -4.59
C LEU A 72 -0.15 -11.93 -4.42
N GLY A 73 0.91 -12.46 -3.79
CA GLY A 73 1.06 -13.87 -3.46
C GLY A 73 -0.08 -14.35 -2.56
N ALA A 74 -0.45 -13.58 -1.53
CA ALA A 74 -1.57 -13.88 -0.66
C ALA A 74 -2.89 -13.95 -1.45
N VAL A 75 -3.14 -13.01 -2.36
CA VAL A 75 -4.34 -13.08 -3.22
C VAL A 75 -4.28 -14.30 -4.16
N LEU A 76 -3.24 -14.42 -4.97
CA LEU A 76 -3.16 -15.44 -6.02
C LEU A 76 -3.17 -16.87 -5.46
N ARG A 77 -2.52 -17.10 -4.31
CA ARG A 77 -2.49 -18.41 -3.63
C ARG A 77 -3.90 -18.88 -3.25
N TRP A 78 -4.78 -17.95 -2.89
CA TRP A 78 -6.12 -18.23 -2.39
C TRP A 78 -7.24 -17.84 -3.37
N ALA A 79 -6.92 -17.62 -4.66
CA ALA A 79 -7.85 -17.16 -5.70
C ALA A 79 -8.98 -18.14 -6.06
N ARG A 80 -9.03 -19.32 -5.45
CA ARG A 80 -10.13 -20.28 -5.57
C ARG A 80 -10.72 -20.57 -4.19
N PRO A 81 -11.51 -19.63 -3.63
CA PRO A 81 -12.22 -19.85 -2.38
C PRO A 81 -13.30 -20.93 -2.55
N VAL A 82 -13.51 -21.73 -1.51
CA VAL A 82 -14.50 -22.82 -1.50
C VAL A 82 -15.53 -22.53 -0.42
N GLY A 83 -16.64 -21.89 -0.80
CA GLY A 83 -17.66 -21.45 0.15
C GLY A 83 -17.85 -19.94 0.16
N THR A 84 -18.95 -19.50 0.78
CA THR A 84 -19.33 -18.09 0.83
C THR A 84 -18.40 -17.30 1.75
N SER A 85 -17.99 -17.88 2.88
CA SER A 85 -17.13 -17.18 3.85
C SER A 85 -15.73 -16.99 3.28
N GLY A 86 -15.18 -18.02 2.62
CA GLY A 86 -13.89 -17.94 1.92
C GLY A 86 -13.90 -16.88 0.83
N LEU A 87 -15.01 -16.70 0.11
CA LEU A 87 -15.16 -15.63 -0.87
C LEU A 87 -15.07 -14.25 -0.23
N TRP A 88 -15.79 -14.02 0.88
CA TRP A 88 -15.73 -12.75 1.61
C TRP A 88 -14.33 -12.46 2.17
N LEU A 89 -13.69 -13.46 2.78
CA LEU A 89 -12.33 -13.32 3.31
C LEU A 89 -11.32 -13.01 2.19
N HIS A 90 -11.47 -13.66 1.04
CA HIS A 90 -10.65 -13.38 -0.14
C HIS A 90 -10.90 -11.97 -0.70
N ALA A 91 -12.15 -11.50 -0.73
CA ALA A 91 -12.49 -10.15 -1.18
C ALA A 91 -11.81 -9.06 -0.32
N VAL A 92 -11.60 -9.30 0.97
CA VAL A 92 -10.83 -8.39 1.83
C VAL A 92 -9.36 -8.33 1.39
N LEU A 93 -8.72 -9.47 1.08
CA LEU A 93 -7.34 -9.48 0.56
C LEU A 93 -7.21 -8.71 -0.77
N VAL A 94 -8.17 -8.88 -1.68
CA VAL A 94 -8.22 -8.13 -2.94
C VAL A 94 -8.40 -6.64 -2.69
N SER A 95 -9.24 -6.27 -1.72
CA SER A 95 -9.44 -4.87 -1.33
C SER A 95 -8.15 -4.26 -0.76
N CYS A 96 -7.36 -5.02 0.00
CA CYS A 96 -6.04 -4.58 0.45
C CYS A 96 -5.10 -4.23 -0.72
N CYS A 97 -5.11 -4.99 -1.83
CA CYS A 97 -4.32 -4.64 -3.02
C CYS A 97 -4.69 -3.26 -3.59
N LEU A 98 -5.98 -2.91 -3.60
CA LEU A 98 -6.45 -1.61 -4.08
C LEU A 98 -6.11 -0.49 -3.10
N MET A 99 -6.30 -0.73 -1.80
CA MET A 99 -6.04 0.26 -0.75
C MET A 99 -4.54 0.57 -0.61
N PHE A 100 -3.67 -0.42 -0.81
CA PHE A 100 -2.21 -0.30 -0.68
C PHE A 100 -1.60 0.90 -1.43
N VAL A 101 -2.20 1.27 -2.57
CA VAL A 101 -1.70 2.37 -3.42
C VAL A 101 -2.04 3.75 -2.84
N PHE A 102 -3.20 3.89 -2.20
CA PHE A 102 -3.77 5.20 -1.82
C PHE A 102 -3.90 5.41 -0.31
N TYR A 103 -3.87 4.33 0.48
CA TYR A 103 -4.05 4.34 1.91
C TYR A 103 -2.87 3.67 2.60
N SER A 104 -2.50 4.23 3.75
CA SER A 104 -1.50 3.64 4.62
C SER A 104 -2.09 2.43 5.35
N PHE A 105 -1.22 1.46 5.64
CA PHE A 105 -1.56 0.34 6.49
C PHE A 105 -0.94 0.52 7.86
N ASP A 106 -1.79 0.84 8.83
CA ASP A 106 -1.51 0.83 10.24
C ASP A 106 -1.45 -0.62 10.77
N THR A 107 -0.99 -0.74 12.02
CA THR A 107 -0.79 -2.01 12.72
C THR A 107 -2.01 -2.93 12.63
N MET A 108 -3.23 -2.40 12.77
CA MET A 108 -4.45 -3.20 12.72
C MET A 108 -4.69 -3.80 11.33
N GLN A 109 -4.55 -3.01 10.25
CA GLN A 109 -4.73 -3.51 8.89
C GLN A 109 -3.68 -4.58 8.55
N MET A 110 -2.45 -4.43 9.06
CA MET A 110 -1.39 -5.44 8.89
C MET A 110 -1.67 -6.73 9.63
N ILE A 111 -2.12 -6.66 10.87
CA ILE A 111 -2.54 -7.84 11.64
C ILE A 111 -3.71 -8.54 10.93
N THR A 112 -4.71 -7.79 10.46
CA THR A 112 -5.84 -8.35 9.72
C THR A 112 -5.39 -9.06 8.44
N LEU A 113 -4.52 -8.43 7.63
CA LEU A 113 -3.99 -9.03 6.41
C LEU A 113 -3.28 -10.37 6.68
N LEU A 114 -2.43 -10.41 7.71
CA LEU A 114 -1.69 -11.60 8.10
C LEU A 114 -2.62 -12.70 8.61
N LEU A 115 -3.56 -12.37 9.48
CA LEU A 115 -4.52 -13.33 10.04
C LEU A 115 -5.42 -13.92 8.96
N LEU A 116 -5.93 -13.11 8.03
CA LEU A 116 -6.75 -13.60 6.92
C LEU A 116 -5.97 -14.52 5.99
N THR A 117 -4.73 -14.15 5.66
CA THR A 117 -3.85 -14.98 4.84
C THR A 117 -3.56 -16.33 5.52
N ALA A 118 -3.30 -16.31 6.83
CA ALA A 118 -3.06 -17.52 7.61
C ALA A 118 -4.32 -18.39 7.75
N LEU A 119 -5.48 -17.78 7.99
CA LEU A 119 -6.76 -18.48 8.14
C LEU A 119 -7.17 -19.18 6.85
N LEU A 120 -7.08 -18.49 5.71
CA LEU A 120 -7.35 -19.07 4.39
C LEU A 120 -6.36 -20.21 4.08
N GLY A 121 -5.10 -20.04 4.49
CA GLY A 121 -4.10 -21.10 4.35
C GLY A 121 -4.40 -22.34 5.18
N ARG A 122 -4.79 -22.15 6.44
CA ARG A 122 -5.19 -23.24 7.34
C ARG A 122 -6.42 -23.98 6.80
N ALA A 123 -7.48 -23.25 6.43
CA ALA A 123 -8.70 -23.86 5.93
C ALA A 123 -8.46 -24.75 4.70
N ARG A 124 -7.59 -24.31 3.79
CA ARG A 124 -7.21 -25.12 2.62
C ARG A 124 -6.45 -26.39 2.97
N LEU A 125 -5.60 -26.36 3.99
CA LEU A 125 -4.85 -27.52 4.44
C LEU A 125 -5.75 -28.53 5.16
N ASP A 126 -6.71 -28.03 5.93
CA ASP A 126 -7.64 -28.84 6.71
C ASP A 126 -8.83 -29.37 5.87
N GLY A 127 -8.99 -28.88 4.63
CA GLY A 127 -10.13 -29.21 3.76
C GLY A 127 -11.45 -28.58 4.22
N ASP A 128 -11.38 -27.52 5.04
CA ASP A 128 -12.52 -26.81 5.61
C ASP A 128 -13.18 -25.91 4.55
N PRO A 129 -14.48 -26.09 4.22
CA PRO A 129 -15.17 -25.31 3.23
C PRO A 129 -15.66 -23.97 3.81
N LEU A 130 -14.72 -23.10 4.21
CA LEU A 130 -15.03 -21.72 4.61
C LEU A 130 -15.82 -20.98 3.52
#